data_AF-A0AAE3LZK2-F1
#
_entry.id   AF-A0AAE3LZK2-F1
#
_cell.length_a   1.000
_cell.length_b   1.000
_cell.length_c   1.000
_cell.angle_alpha   90.00
_cell.angle_beta   90.00
_cell.angle_gamma   90.00
#
_symmetry.space_group_name_H-M   'P 1'
#
loop_
_entity.id
_entity.type
_entity.pdbx_description
1 polymer ?
#
loop_
_entity_poly.entity_id
_entity_poly.type
_entity_poly.pdbx_seq_one_letter_code
_entity_poly.pdbx_strand_id
1 'polypeptide(L)'
;MPVDTNPQTKLAFVASDAPIAQQAKAALTAQYGGVAVEDADIIVALGGDGFMLETLHGTQHLPAPVYGMNRGTVGFLMNAYSAQGLRERLAKAEEEVINPLHMAATCVDGTEHKALAINEVSLLRAGPQAAKLRIHVDGKMRME
;
A
#
# COMPACT_ATOMS: atom_id res chain seq x y z
N MET A 1 14.24 16.33 14.11
CA MET A 1 15.28 16.53 13.08
C MET A 1 14.71 17.48 12.05
N PRO A 2 15.41 18.54 11.60
CA PRO A 2 14.88 19.39 10.54
C PRO A 2 14.85 18.59 9.23
N VAL A 3 13.69 18.58 8.56
CA VAL A 3 13.49 17.82 7.33
C VAL A 3 14.12 18.62 6.19
N ASP A 4 15.10 18.02 5.52
CA ASP A 4 15.74 18.58 4.33
C ASP A 4 14.68 18.87 3.26
N THR A 5 14.38 20.15 3.05
CA THR A 5 13.65 20.63 1.87
C THR A 5 14.59 20.59 0.67
N ASN A 6 15.04 19.41 0.26
CA ASN A 6 15.93 19.26 -0.88
C ASN A 6 15.09 19.27 -2.18
N PRO A 7 15.25 20.27 -3.07
CA PRO A 7 14.60 20.28 -4.37
C PRO A 7 14.97 19.07 -5.26
N GLN A 8 15.92 18.23 -4.86
CA GLN A 8 16.34 17.02 -5.55
C GLN A 8 15.57 15.74 -5.19
N THR A 9 14.66 15.74 -4.20
CA THR A 9 13.88 14.52 -3.88
C THR A 9 13.14 14.04 -5.12
N LYS A 10 13.47 12.83 -5.56
CA LYS A 10 12.91 12.15 -6.73
C LYS A 10 11.57 11.54 -6.36
N LEU A 11 10.54 11.90 -7.11
CA LEU A 11 9.19 11.43 -6.88
C LEU A 11 8.78 10.48 -8.00
N ALA A 12 8.23 9.32 -7.64
CA ALA A 12 7.46 8.50 -8.56
C ALA A 12 5.97 8.74 -8.33
N PHE A 13 5.18 8.74 -9.40
CA PHE A 13 3.72 8.90 -9.31
C PHE A 13 3.04 7.66 -9.86
N VAL A 14 2.31 6.97 -8.99
CA VAL A 14 1.47 5.81 -9.35
C VAL A 14 0.01 6.17 -9.12
N ALA A 15 -0.88 5.64 -9.95
CA ALA A 15 -2.30 5.97 -9.89
C ALA A 15 -3.15 4.77 -10.27
N SER A 16 -4.33 4.67 -9.64
CA SER A 16 -5.35 3.71 -10.04
C SER A 16 -5.93 4.04 -11.41
N ASP A 17 -6.64 3.11 -12.03
CA ASP A 17 -7.25 3.30 -13.36
C ASP A 17 -8.38 4.35 -13.39
N ALA A 18 -8.78 4.88 -12.24
CA ALA A 18 -9.80 5.93 -12.16
C ALA A 18 -9.36 7.17 -12.97
N PRO A 19 -10.20 7.72 -13.86
CA PRO A 19 -9.83 8.87 -14.69
C PRO A 19 -9.31 10.07 -13.88
N ILE A 20 -9.90 10.33 -12.71
CA ILE A 20 -9.49 11.43 -11.82
C ILE A 20 -8.10 11.19 -11.20
N ALA A 21 -7.71 9.94 -10.96
CA ALA A 21 -6.40 9.59 -10.43
C ALA A 21 -5.33 9.69 -11.52
N GLN A 22 -5.65 9.24 -12.74
CA GLN A 22 -4.77 9.37 -13.90
C GLN A 22 -4.53 10.85 -14.29
N GLN A 23 -5.57 11.68 -14.26
CA GLN A 23 -5.43 13.13 -14.47
C GLN A 23 -4.53 13.77 -13.41
N ALA A 24 -4.70 13.37 -12.14
CA ALA A 24 -3.85 13.85 -11.06
C ALA A 24 -2.38 13.43 -11.24
N LYS A 25 -2.13 12.19 -11.68
CA LYS A 25 -0.79 11.69 -11.99
C LYS A 25 -0.13 12.53 -13.07
N ALA A 26 -0.85 12.79 -14.16
CA ALA A 26 -0.34 13.61 -15.26
C ALA A 26 0.00 15.03 -14.79
N ALA A 27 -0.91 15.66 -14.03
CA ALA A 27 -0.70 17.01 -13.51
C ALA A 27 0.51 17.11 -12.58
N LEU A 28 0.65 16.17 -11.63
CA LEU A 28 1.77 16.15 -10.69
C LEU A 28 3.09 15.82 -11.39
N THR A 29 3.08 14.88 -12.34
CA THR A 29 4.28 14.54 -13.11
C THR A 29 4.77 15.74 -13.93
N ALA A 30 3.84 16.48 -14.55
CA ALA A 30 4.18 17.70 -15.30
C ALA A 30 4.73 18.82 -14.40
N GLN A 31 4.23 18.93 -13.16
CA GLN A 31 4.62 20.00 -12.24
C GLN A 31 5.91 19.70 -11.45
N TYR A 32 6.11 18.46 -11.02
CA TYR A 32 7.19 18.09 -10.10
C TYR A 32 8.25 17.18 -10.73
N GLY A 33 8.07 16.79 -12.00
CA GLY A 33 8.81 15.71 -12.64
C GLY A 33 8.25 14.34 -12.24
N GLY A 34 8.82 13.26 -12.76
CA GLY A 34 8.48 11.90 -12.35
C GLY A 34 9.58 10.94 -12.76
N VAL A 35 10.00 10.08 -11.84
CA VAL A 35 10.96 8.99 -12.11
C VAL A 35 10.26 7.63 -12.06
N ALA A 36 10.96 6.59 -12.49
CA ALA A 36 10.53 5.22 -12.28
C ALA A 36 10.48 4.90 -10.77
N VAL A 37 9.64 3.95 -10.38
CA VAL A 37 9.37 3.64 -8.96
C VAL A 37 10.65 3.15 -8.26
N GLU A 38 11.53 2.50 -9.00
CA GLU A 38 12.79 1.92 -8.55
C GLU A 38 13.85 3.00 -8.25
N ASP A 39 13.71 4.18 -8.86
CA ASP A 39 14.64 5.32 -8.73
C ASP A 39 14.13 6.40 -7.77
N ALA A 40 12.94 6.19 -7.18
CA ALA A 40 12.26 7.19 -6.37
C ALA A 40 12.80 7.26 -4.95
N ASP A 41 12.86 8.46 -4.39
CA ASP A 41 13.05 8.66 -2.96
C ASP A 41 11.71 8.57 -2.22
N ILE A 42 10.60 8.95 -2.89
CA ILE A 42 9.22 8.85 -2.36
C ILE A 42 8.28 8.44 -3.50
N ILE A 43 7.41 7.47 -3.22
CA ILE A 43 6.38 7.01 -4.15
C ILE A 43 5.05 7.67 -3.78
N VAL A 44 4.45 8.43 -4.69
CA VAL A 44 3.17 9.10 -4.47
C VAL A 44 2.06 8.29 -5.14
N ALA A 45 1.20 7.70 -4.32
CA ALA A 45 0.06 6.88 -4.76
C ALA A 45 -1.22 7.72 -4.86
N LEU A 46 -1.91 7.66 -6.01
CA LEU A 46 -3.12 8.43 -6.29
C LEU A 46 -4.29 7.48 -6.49
N GLY A 47 -5.24 7.45 -5.55
CA GLY A 47 -6.34 6.49 -5.61
C GLY A 47 -7.14 6.45 -4.31
N GLY A 48 -7.71 5.29 -4.00
CA GLY A 48 -8.31 5.00 -2.69
C GLY A 48 -7.45 4.04 -1.87
N ASP A 49 -7.96 3.63 -0.71
CA ASP A 49 -7.23 2.76 0.24
C ASP A 49 -6.78 1.43 -0.39
N GLY A 50 -7.62 0.77 -1.19
CA GLY A 50 -7.25 -0.49 -1.85
C GLY A 50 -6.02 -0.33 -2.75
N PHE A 51 -5.93 0.79 -3.49
CA PHE A 51 -4.78 1.09 -4.34
C PHE A 51 -3.53 1.43 -3.52
N MET A 52 -3.69 2.07 -2.36
CA MET A 52 -2.57 2.32 -1.43
C MET A 52 -1.98 1.00 -0.93
N LEU A 53 -2.84 0.05 -0.54
CA LEU A 53 -2.43 -1.27 -0.07
C LEU A 53 -1.73 -2.07 -1.17
N GLU A 54 -2.29 -2.04 -2.38
CA GLU A 54 -1.67 -2.64 -3.56
C GLU A 54 -0.29 -2.02 -3.83
N THR A 55 -0.16 -0.70 -3.73
CA THR A 55 1.12 0.01 -3.93
C THR A 55 2.12 -0.42 -2.85
N LEU A 56 1.75 -0.36 -1.57
CA LEU A 56 2.60 -0.79 -0.46
C LEU A 56 3.08 -2.24 -0.63
N HIS A 57 2.18 -3.13 -1.06
CA HIS A 57 2.54 -4.53 -1.30
C HIS A 57 3.47 -4.68 -2.52
N GLY A 58 3.20 -3.98 -3.62
CA GLY A 58 4.01 -4.02 -4.83
C GLY A 58 5.41 -3.45 -4.65
N THR A 59 5.56 -2.45 -3.76
CA THR A 59 6.82 -1.73 -3.54
C THR A 59 7.50 -2.10 -2.22
N GLN A 60 7.05 -3.15 -1.53
CA GLN A 60 7.60 -3.60 -0.23
C GLN A 60 9.09 -3.93 -0.26
N HIS A 61 9.63 -4.23 -1.45
CA HIS A 61 11.03 -4.56 -1.67
C HIS A 61 11.92 -3.32 -1.91
N LEU A 62 11.30 -2.14 -2.01
CA LEU A 62 11.98 -0.87 -2.22
C LEU A 62 12.08 -0.11 -0.89
N PRO A 63 13.16 0.67 -0.70
CA PRO A 63 13.32 1.47 0.51
C PRO A 63 12.45 2.74 0.53
N ALA A 64 11.89 3.13 -0.63
CA ALA A 64 11.14 4.37 -0.77
C ALA A 64 9.78 4.28 -0.06
N PRO A 65 9.46 5.20 0.87
CA PRO A 65 8.15 5.24 1.51
C PRO A 65 7.07 5.63 0.50
N VAL A 66 5.83 5.19 0.78
CA VAL A 66 4.66 5.48 -0.04
C VAL A 66 3.82 6.57 0.63
N TYR A 67 3.52 7.64 -0.11
CA TYR A 67 2.63 8.71 0.29
C TYR A 67 1.33 8.66 -0.52
N GLY A 68 0.23 8.29 0.11
CA GLY A 68 -1.08 8.19 -0.52
C GLY A 68 -1.85 9.51 -0.54
N MET A 69 -2.44 9.89 -1.67
CA MET A 69 -3.41 10.99 -1.81
C MET A 69 -4.73 10.54 -2.43
N ASN A 70 -5.84 10.91 -1.79
CA ASN A 70 -7.17 10.47 -2.14
C ASN A 70 -7.64 11.06 -3.48
N ARG A 71 -7.83 10.18 -4.47
CA ARG A 71 -8.48 10.44 -5.75
C ARG A 71 -9.55 9.36 -6.03
N GLY A 72 -10.29 8.96 -4.99
CA GLY A 72 -11.36 7.98 -5.03
C GLY A 72 -12.45 8.31 -4.01
N THR A 73 -13.05 7.29 -3.39
CA THR A 73 -13.97 7.46 -2.26
C THR A 73 -13.21 7.79 -0.98
N VAL A 74 -13.88 8.43 -0.01
CA VAL A 74 -13.29 8.68 1.31
C VAL A 74 -12.98 7.34 1.99
N GLY A 75 -11.75 7.21 2.48
CA GLY A 75 -11.21 6.06 3.20
C GLY A 75 -10.39 6.51 4.42
N PHE A 76 -9.62 5.61 5.01
CA PHE A 76 -8.90 5.85 6.27
C PHE A 76 -7.38 6.03 6.10
N LEU A 77 -6.80 5.58 4.99
CA LEU A 77 -5.34 5.55 4.80
C LEU A 77 -4.80 6.75 3.99
N MET A 78 -5.65 7.38 3.19
CA MET A 78 -5.23 8.35 2.18
C MET A 78 -5.28 9.80 2.67
N ASN A 79 -4.20 10.55 2.43
CA ASN A 79 -4.18 12.00 2.66
C ASN A 79 -5.12 12.72 1.69
N ALA A 80 -5.58 13.92 2.04
CA ALA A 80 -6.35 14.75 1.11
C ALA A 80 -5.49 15.13 -0.11
N TYR A 81 -6.07 15.03 -1.30
CA TYR A 81 -5.39 15.46 -2.51
C TYR A 81 -5.26 16.99 -2.59
N SER A 82 -4.07 17.45 -2.94
CA SER A 82 -3.82 18.81 -3.40
C SER A 82 -2.67 18.83 -4.39
N ALA A 83 -2.82 19.52 -5.52
CA ALA A 83 -1.77 19.59 -6.53
C ALA A 83 -0.62 20.52 -6.10
N GLN A 84 -0.93 21.56 -5.34
CA GLN A 84 0.02 22.59 -4.94
C GLN A 84 0.74 22.19 -3.65
N GLY A 85 1.99 22.63 -3.49
CA GLY A 85 2.72 22.50 -2.24
C GLY A 85 3.04 21.04 -1.84
N LEU A 86 3.18 20.13 -2.82
CA LEU A 86 3.41 18.71 -2.54
C LEU A 86 4.75 18.51 -1.82
N ARG A 87 5.82 19.18 -2.27
CA ARG A 87 7.16 19.02 -1.67
C ARG A 87 7.18 19.44 -0.21
N GLU A 88 6.54 20.56 0.12
CA GLU A 88 6.45 21.06 1.49
C GLU A 88 5.61 20.14 2.38
N ARG A 89 4.56 19.51 1.83
CA ARG A 89 3.79 18.51 2.56
C ARG A 89 4.59 17.25 2.80
N LEU A 90 5.30 16.73 1.79
CA LEU A 90 6.15 15.55 1.95
C LEU A 90 7.24 15.80 2.98
N ALA A 91 7.85 16.98 2.98
CA ALA A 91 8.84 17.39 3.98
C ALA A 91 8.26 17.55 5.40
N LYS A 92 6.94 17.61 5.56
CA LYS A 92 6.28 17.68 6.87
C LYS A 92 5.56 16.39 7.23
N ALA A 93 5.54 15.41 6.33
CA ALA A 93 4.87 14.15 6.57
C ALA A 93 5.61 13.38 7.65
N GLU A 94 4.85 12.73 8.52
CA GLU A 94 5.38 11.80 9.50
C GLU A 94 5.38 10.41 8.87
N GLU A 95 6.51 9.73 8.98
CA GLU A 95 6.64 8.35 8.51
C GLU A 95 6.05 7.40 9.53
N GLU A 96 5.15 6.53 9.08
CA GLU A 96 4.55 5.48 9.90
C GLU A 96 5.07 4.12 9.42
N VAL A 97 5.64 3.35 10.35
CA VAL A 97 6.15 2.00 10.07
C VAL A 97 5.04 0.99 10.26
N ILE A 98 4.56 0.40 9.15
CA ILE A 98 3.59 -0.69 9.21
C ILE A 98 4.28 -2.03 9.51
N ASN A 99 3.62 -2.87 10.31
CA ASN A 99 4.06 -4.21 10.64
C ASN A 99 3.08 -5.23 10.03
N PRO A 100 3.37 -5.77 8.83
CA PRO A 100 2.46 -6.69 8.15
C PRO A 100 2.26 -8.00 8.93
N LEU A 101 1.09 -8.62 8.77
CA LEU A 101 0.80 -9.98 9.20
C LEU A 101 1.63 -10.96 8.37
N HIS A 102 2.37 -11.84 9.04
CA HIS A 102 3.05 -12.95 8.37
C HIS A 102 2.17 -14.20 8.41
N MET A 103 1.77 -14.66 7.22
CA MET A 103 1.02 -15.89 7.01
C MET A 103 1.97 -17.03 6.69
N ALA A 104 1.78 -18.17 7.35
CA ALA A 104 2.35 -19.44 6.95
C ALA A 104 1.23 -20.48 6.81
N ALA A 105 1.12 -21.11 5.65
CA ALA A 105 0.12 -22.13 5.35
C ALA A 105 0.79 -23.40 4.87
N THR A 106 0.40 -24.53 5.45
CA THR A 106 0.87 -25.86 5.04
C THR A 106 -0.24 -26.57 4.28
N CYS A 107 0.05 -26.97 3.05
CA CYS A 107 -0.84 -27.74 2.19
C CYS A 107 -0.90 -29.21 2.65
N VAL A 108 -1.91 -29.94 2.16
CA VAL A 108 -2.12 -31.37 2.45
C VAL A 108 -0.94 -32.25 2.00
N ASP A 109 -0.20 -31.82 0.98
CA ASP A 109 0.99 -32.48 0.46
C ASP A 109 2.27 -32.11 1.24
N GLY A 110 2.15 -31.27 2.27
CA GLY A 110 3.26 -30.77 3.08
C GLY A 110 3.93 -29.50 2.54
N THR A 111 3.51 -28.98 1.38
CA THR A 111 4.08 -27.74 0.83
C THR A 111 3.78 -26.55 1.75
N GLU A 112 4.78 -25.72 2.03
CA GLU A 112 4.60 -24.48 2.79
C GLU A 112 4.50 -23.26 1.87
N HIS A 113 3.54 -22.40 2.15
CA HIS A 113 3.39 -21.08 1.57
C HIS A 113 3.54 -20.02 2.64
N LYS A 114 4.32 -18.97 2.35
CA LYS A 114 4.50 -17.82 3.23
C LYS A 114 4.15 -16.54 2.48
N ALA A 115 3.46 -15.62 3.15
CA ALA A 115 3.14 -14.31 2.58
C ALA A 115 3.00 -13.25 3.67
N LEU A 116 3.18 -11.98 3.27
CA LEU A 116 2.87 -10.83 4.10
C LEU A 116 1.51 -10.26 3.70
N ALA A 117 0.69 -9.93 4.68
CA ALA A 117 -0.61 -9.27 4.49
C ALA A 117 -0.67 -7.99 5.31
N ILE A 118 -1.17 -6.90 4.73
CA ILE A 118 -1.28 -5.61 5.44
C ILE A 118 -2.54 -5.57 6.30
N ASN A 119 -3.68 -5.99 5.74
CA ASN A 119 -4.95 -5.96 6.43
C ASN A 119 -5.35 -7.33 6.97
N GLU A 120 -5.56 -8.31 6.09
CA GLU A 120 -6.09 -9.60 6.47
C GLU A 120 -5.49 -10.79 5.71
N VAL A 121 -5.58 -11.95 6.36
CA VAL A 121 -5.42 -13.26 5.71
C VAL A 121 -6.81 -13.90 5.67
N SER A 122 -7.28 -14.21 4.47
CA SER A 122 -8.61 -14.79 4.27
C SER A 122 -8.50 -16.21 3.71
N LEU A 123 -9.28 -17.14 4.28
CA LEU A 123 -9.43 -18.49 3.76
C LEU A 123 -10.79 -18.60 3.06
N LEU A 124 -10.76 -18.91 1.76
CA LEU A 124 -11.98 -19.11 0.96
C LEU A 124 -12.17 -20.59 0.63
N ARG A 125 -13.42 -21.05 0.65
CA ARG A 125 -13.76 -22.39 0.18
C ARG A 125 -13.66 -22.46 -1.34
N ALA A 126 -13.15 -23.57 -1.86
CA ALA A 126 -13.16 -23.87 -3.29
C ALA A 126 -14.40 -24.71 -3.63
N GLY A 127 -15.39 -24.11 -4.30
CA GLY A 127 -16.61 -24.78 -4.75
C GLY A 127 -17.86 -24.52 -3.90
N PRO A 128 -19.00 -25.14 -4.26
CA PRO A 128 -20.30 -24.85 -3.65
C PRO A 128 -20.52 -25.53 -2.29
N GLN A 129 -19.74 -26.57 -1.96
CA GLN A 129 -19.88 -27.30 -0.70
C GLN A 129 -19.32 -26.50 0.48
N ALA A 130 -19.93 -26.66 1.65
CA ALA A 130 -19.47 -26.02 2.88
C ALA A 130 -18.09 -26.58 3.32
N ALA A 131 -17.20 -25.70 3.75
CA ALA A 131 -15.95 -26.09 4.38
C ALA A 131 -16.16 -26.32 5.88
N LYS A 132 -15.60 -27.41 6.41
CA LYS A 132 -15.51 -27.64 7.87
C LYS A 132 -14.16 -27.15 8.35
N LEU A 133 -14.15 -26.27 9.34
CA LEU A 133 -12.96 -25.54 9.76
C LEU A 133 -12.78 -25.68 11.27
N ARG A 134 -11.58 -26.09 11.68
CA ARG A 134 -11.16 -26.06 13.09
C ARG A 134 -10.22 -24.89 13.30
N ILE A 135 -10.46 -24.08 14.34
CA ILE A 135 -9.64 -22.91 14.66
C ILE A 135 -8.99 -23.12 16.02
N HIS A 136 -7.67 -22.94 16.07
CA HIS A 136 -6.88 -22.88 17.29
C HIS A 136 -6.28 -21.48 17.47
N VAL A 137 -6.33 -20.94 18.69
CA VAL A 137 -5.65 -19.69 19.07
C VAL A 137 -4.80 -20.01 20.30
N ASP A 138 -3.49 -19.75 20.20
CA ASP A 138 -2.51 -20.08 21.24
C ASP A 138 -2.57 -21.56 21.68
N GLY A 139 -2.71 -22.45 20.70
CA GLY A 139 -2.85 -23.90 20.89
C GLY A 139 -4.24 -24.35 21.37
N LYS A 140 -5.13 -23.44 21.78
CA LYS A 140 -6.46 -23.76 22.31
C LYS A 140 -7.52 -23.74 21.21
N MET A 141 -8.34 -24.80 21.13
CA MET A 141 -9.46 -24.85 20.18
C MET A 141 -10.49 -23.77 20.52
N ARG A 142 -10.89 -22.99 19.51
CA ARG A 142 -11.92 -21.94 19.60
C ARG A 142 -13.16 -22.24 18.78
N MET A 143 -13.05 -23.07 17.75
CA MET A 143 -14.14 -23.46 16.86
C MET A 143 -13.86 -24.83 16.22
N GLU A 144 -14.92 -25.59 15.94
CA GLU A 144 -14.93 -26.87 15.20
C GLU A 144 -16.01 -26.92 14.12
#